data_AF-A0A1C5EL97-F1
#
_entry.id   AF-A0A1C5EL97-F1
#
_cell.length_a   1.000
_cell.length_b   1.000
_cell.length_c   1.000
_cell.angle_alpha   90.00
_cell.angle_beta   90.00
_cell.angle_gamma   90.00
#
_symmetry.space_group_name_H-M   'P 1'
#
loop_
_entity.id
_entity.type
_entity.pdbx_description
1 polymer ?
#
loop_
_entity_poly.entity_id
_entity_poly.type
_entity_poly.pdbx_seq_one_letter_code
_entity_poly.pdbx_strand_id
1 'polypeptide(L)'
;MGPRGTVTTFCVVNIKARNLDIDVPYVYAHIALDGADLALHARIGGIPYDRVRMGLRVEPVWTEGALHPDHYRPTGEPDADYDTYKELL
;
A
#
# COMPACT_ATOMS: atom_id res chain seq x y z
N MET A 1 -5.01 -15.19 -3.83
CA MET A 1 -4.63 -13.78 -3.65
C MET A 1 -3.13 -13.70 -3.73
N GLY A 2 -2.57 -12.82 -4.57
CA GLY A 2 -1.12 -12.57 -4.64
C GLY A 2 -0.57 -12.12 -3.28
N PRO A 3 0.76 -12.12 -3.10
CA PRO A 3 1.36 -12.05 -1.77
C PRO A 3 0.96 -10.77 -1.02
N ARG A 4 0.87 -10.88 0.31
CA ARG A 4 0.77 -9.75 1.22
C ARG A 4 2.08 -8.96 1.18
N GLY A 5 2.08 -7.78 1.77
CA GLY A 5 3.29 -6.96 1.89
C GLY A 5 3.25 -5.97 3.04
N THR A 6 4.35 -5.24 3.20
CA THR A 6 4.55 -4.21 4.20
C THR A 6 4.68 -2.85 3.54
N VAL A 7 3.97 -1.84 4.04
CA VAL A 7 4.22 -0.44 3.70
C VAL A 7 5.58 -0.02 4.25
N THR A 8 6.57 0.22 3.37
CA THR A 8 7.92 0.63 3.78
C THR A 8 8.03 2.14 3.88
N THR A 9 7.40 2.89 2.98
CA THR A 9 7.26 4.34 3.03
C THR A 9 6.00 4.77 2.29
N PHE A 10 5.53 5.99 2.51
CA PHE A 10 4.31 6.50 1.88
C PHE A 10 4.28 8.02 1.80
N CYS A 11 3.39 8.53 0.95
CA CYS A 11 3.02 9.93 0.90
C CYS A 11 1.49 10.10 0.91
N VAL A 12 1.05 11.21 1.51
CA VAL A 12 -0.36 11.62 1.47
C VAL A 12 -0.55 12.59 0.32
N VAL A 13 -1.33 12.18 -0.68
CA VAL A 13 -1.62 12.97 -1.87
C VAL A 13 -2.85 13.81 -1.61
N ASN A 14 -2.66 15.13 -1.61
CA ASN A 14 -3.70 16.12 -1.33
C ASN A 14 -4.27 16.79 -2.60
N ILE A 15 -3.77 16.43 -3.77
CA ILE A 15 -4.16 17.02 -5.05
C ILE A 15 -4.65 15.91 -5.98
N LYS A 16 -5.81 16.12 -6.60
CA LYS A 16 -6.42 15.17 -7.52
C LYS A 16 -5.83 15.35 -8.91
N ALA A 17 -5.21 14.29 -9.46
CA ALA A 17 -4.78 14.29 -10.86
C ALA A 17 -5.99 14.37 -11.81
N ARG A 18 -5.79 14.96 -13.00
CA ARG A 18 -6.86 15.09 -14.00
C ARG A 18 -7.41 13.71 -14.36
N ASN A 19 -8.73 13.55 -14.28
CA ASN A 19 -9.47 12.31 -14.58
C ASN A 19 -9.18 11.12 -13.65
N LEU A 20 -8.55 11.34 -12.49
CA LEU A 20 -8.44 10.29 -11.48
C LEU A 20 -9.74 10.25 -10.67
N ASP A 21 -10.44 9.13 -10.62
CA ASP A 21 -11.68 9.00 -9.83
C ASP A 21 -11.40 8.55 -8.39
N ILE A 22 -10.59 9.33 -7.68
CA ILE A 22 -10.21 9.09 -6.28
C ILE A 22 -10.37 10.39 -5.50
N ASP A 23 -10.95 10.30 -4.32
CA ASP A 23 -11.09 11.44 -3.41
C ASP A 23 -9.78 11.74 -2.69
N VAL A 24 -9.55 13.04 -2.43
CA VAL A 24 -8.40 13.53 -1.68
C VAL A 24 -8.79 13.81 -0.23
N PRO A 25 -7.87 13.60 0.73
CA PRO A 25 -6.54 13.00 0.55
C PRO A 25 -6.56 11.47 0.42
N TYR A 26 -5.63 10.92 -0.35
CA TYR A 26 -5.38 9.48 -0.44
C TYR A 26 -3.91 9.16 -0.23
N VAL A 27 -3.56 7.88 -0.05
CA VAL A 27 -2.19 7.44 0.22
C VAL A 27 -1.63 6.62 -0.92
N TYR A 28 -0.39 6.94 -1.29
CA TYR A 28 0.43 6.15 -2.19
C TYR A 28 1.67 5.66 -1.44
N ALA A 29 2.04 4.41 -1.62
CA ALA A 29 3.04 3.74 -0.79
C ALA A 29 4.02 2.89 -1.60
N HIS A 30 5.22 2.74 -1.05
CA HIS A 30 6.10 1.62 -1.34
C HIS A 30 5.63 0.42 -0.51
N ILE A 31 5.46 -0.73 -1.18
CA ILE A 31 5.03 -1.98 -0.56
C ILE A 31 6.07 -3.04 -0.87
N ALA A 32 6.78 -3.50 0.15
CA ALA A 32 7.63 -4.68 0.07
C ALA A 32 6.73 -5.93 0.15
N LEU A 33 6.58 -6.65 -0.97
CA LEU A 33 5.85 -7.91 -0.96
C LEU A 33 6.63 -8.97 -0.20
N ASP A 34 5.92 -9.89 0.44
CA ASP A 34 6.55 -10.97 1.19
C ASP A 34 7.44 -11.81 0.27
N GLY A 35 8.74 -11.85 0.58
CA GLY A 35 9.76 -12.55 -0.21
C GLY A 35 10.26 -11.79 -1.45
N ALA A 36 9.88 -10.53 -1.64
CA ALA A 36 10.40 -9.70 -2.72
C ALA A 36 11.62 -8.87 -2.26
N ASP A 37 12.61 -8.76 -3.15
CA ASP A 37 13.79 -7.91 -2.96
C ASP A 37 13.59 -6.47 -3.43
N LEU A 38 12.39 -6.13 -3.93
CA LEU A 38 12.04 -4.80 -4.42
C LEU A 38 10.63 -4.41 -3.99
N ALA A 39 10.48 -3.17 -3.53
CA ALA A 39 9.18 -2.59 -3.23
C ALA A 39 8.44 -2.19 -4.52
N LEU A 40 7.14 -2.44 -4.54
CA LEU A 40 6.25 -1.92 -5.58
C LEU A 40 5.58 -0.62 -5.12
N HIS A 41 5.14 0.17 -6.08
CA HIS A 41 4.37 1.37 -5.82
C HIS A 41 2.88 1.08 -5.98
N ALA A 42 2.06 1.37 -4.96
CA ALA A 42 0.61 1.23 -5.07
C ALA A 42 -0.17 2.13 -4.12
N ARG A 43 -1.46 2.31 -4.43
CA ARG A 43 -2.42 3.01 -3.59
C ARG A 43 -2.78 2.17 -2.36
N ILE A 44 -2.89 2.82 -1.21
CA ILE A 44 -3.50 2.24 -0.01
C ILE A 44 -4.97 2.68 0.09
N GLY A 45 -5.87 1.73 0.33
CA GLY A 45 -7.30 1.93 0.50
C GLY A 45 -7.88 1.12 1.65
N GLY A 46 -9.17 1.29 1.92
CA GLY A 46 -9.86 0.58 3.01
C GLY A 46 -9.50 1.07 4.43
N ILE A 47 -8.74 2.16 4.55
CA ILE A 47 -8.36 2.79 5.81
C ILE A 47 -8.26 4.31 5.62
N PRO A 48 -8.62 5.13 6.63
CA PRO A 48 -8.34 6.57 6.61
C PRO A 48 -6.86 6.87 6.37
N TYR A 49 -6.57 7.89 5.57
CA TYR A 49 -5.21 8.27 5.18
C TYR A 49 -4.29 8.56 6.37
N ASP A 50 -4.85 9.13 7.44
CA ASP A 50 -4.16 9.53 8.68
C ASP A 50 -3.82 8.34 9.59
N ARG A 51 -4.26 7.13 9.24
CA ARG A 51 -3.92 5.89 9.95
C ARG A 51 -2.92 5.02 9.19
N VAL A 52 -2.53 5.42 7.98
CA VAL A 52 -1.44 4.76 7.26
C VAL A 52 -0.11 5.10 7.94
N ARG A 53 0.73 4.09 8.11
CA ARG A 53 2.02 4.16 8.78
C ARG A 53 2.97 3.12 8.20
N MET A 54 4.26 3.35 8.37
CA MET A 54 5.29 2.36 8.02
C MET A 54 5.09 1.09 8.86
N GLY A 55 5.39 -0.07 8.29
CA GLY A 55 5.16 -1.38 8.91
C GLY A 55 3.76 -1.95 8.68
N LEU A 56 2.79 -1.15 8.21
CA LEU A 56 1.41 -1.62 8.00
C LEU A 56 1.35 -2.81 7.03
N ARG A 57 0.74 -3.91 7.50
CA ARG A 57 0.57 -5.16 6.73
C ARG A 57 -0.64 -5.09 5.81
N VAL A 58 -0.43 -5.28 4.52
CA VAL A 58 -1.44 -5.06 3.49
C VAL A 58 -1.58 -6.23 2.52
N GLU A 59 -2.74 -6.35 1.90
CA GLU A 59 -3.04 -7.34 0.87
C GLU A 59 -3.68 -6.68 -0.37
N PRO A 60 -3.46 -7.24 -1.58
CA PRO A 60 -4.00 -6.67 -2.80
C PRO A 60 -5.51 -6.90 -2.92
N VAL A 61 -6.24 -5.86 -3.29
CA VAL A 61 -7.65 -5.91 -3.69
C VAL A 61 -7.72 -5.92 -5.21
N TRP A 62 -8.37 -6.94 -5.75
CA TRP A 62 -8.45 -7.18 -7.19
C TRP A 62 -9.83 -6.82 -7.74
N THR A 63 -9.82 -6.22 -8.92
CA THR A 63 -11.02 -6.08 -9.75
C THR A 63 -11.03 -7.21 -10.79
N GLU A 64 -12.19 -7.78 -11.06
CA GLU A 64 -12.33 -8.87 -12.02
C GLU A 64 -11.80 -8.47 -13.41
N GLY A 65 -10.97 -9.33 -14.01
CA GLY A 65 -10.35 -9.08 -15.30
C GLY A 65 -9.18 -8.08 -15.30
N ALA A 66 -8.79 -7.51 -14.15
CA ALA A 66 -7.67 -6.58 -14.07
C ALA A 66 -6.30 -7.29 -14.11
N LEU A 67 -5.31 -6.65 -14.76
CA LEU A 67 -3.92 -7.14 -14.80
C LEU A 67 -3.12 -6.80 -13.53
N HIS A 68 -3.61 -5.87 -12.72
CA HIS A 68 -2.98 -5.41 -11.49
C HIS A 68 -4.04 -5.14 -10.41
N PRO A 69 -3.67 -5.16 -9.11
CA PRO A 69 -4.56 -4.78 -8.02
C PRO A 69 -5.06 -3.34 -8.19
N ASP A 70 -6.30 -3.08 -7.81
CA ASP A 70 -6.85 -1.72 -7.74
C ASP A 70 -6.18 -0.91 -6.61
N HIS A 71 -6.03 -1.55 -5.45
CA HIS A 71 -5.34 -0.99 -4.30
C HIS A 71 -4.89 -2.10 -3.34
N TYR A 72 -4.15 -1.71 -2.31
CA TYR A 72 -3.83 -2.55 -1.17
C TYR A 72 -4.59 -2.08 0.06
N ARG A 73 -5.10 -3.01 0.86
CA ARG A 73 -5.85 -2.73 2.10
C ARG A 73 -5.18 -3.37 3.31
N PRO A 74 -5.39 -2.85 4.54
CA PRO A 74 -4.88 -3.50 5.75
C PRO A 74 -5.40 -4.92 5.91
N THR A 75 -4.53 -5.81 6.36
CA THR A 75 -4.85 -7.21 6.69
C THR A 75 -5.45 -7.36 8.09
N GLY A 76 -5.21 -6.39 8.97
CA GLY A 76 -5.51 -6.48 10.40
C GLY A 76 -4.41 -7.14 11.24
N GLU A 77 -3.35 -7.64 10.59
CA GLU A 77 -2.14 -8.13 11.28
C GLU A 77 -1.42 -6.95 11.98
N PRO A 78 -0.66 -7.21 13.07
CA PRO A 78 0.23 -6.23 13.66
C PRO A 78 1.24 -5.69 12.64
N ASP A 79 1.74 -4.48 12.87
CA ASP A 79 2.74 -3.89 11.99
C ASP A 79 4.02 -4.74 11.98
N ALA A 80 4.67 -4.83 10.82
CA ALA A 80 5.99 -5.43 10.69
C ALA A 80 7.02 -4.63 11.50
N ASP A 81 8.00 -5.34 12.06
CA ASP A 81 9.15 -4.73 12.70
C ASP A 81 9.99 -3.97 11.65
N TYR A 82 10.50 -2.80 12.03
CA TYR A 82 11.30 -1.95 11.15
C TYR A 82 12.52 -2.68 10.56
N ASP A 83 13.16 -3.56 11.34
CA ASP A 83 14.34 -4.29 10.90
C ASP A 83 14.06 -5.24 9.72
N THR A 84 12.80 -5.61 9.48
CA THR A 84 12.44 -6.53 8.40
C THR A 84 12.32 -5.84 7.04
N TYR A 85 12.25 -4.51 6.99
CA TYR A 85 12.02 -3.78 5.73
C TYR A 85 12.87 -2.52 5.54
N LYS A 86 13.73 -2.16 6.49
CA LYS A 86 14.60 -0.97 6.41
C LYS A 86 15.50 -0.90 5.18
N GLU A 87 15.87 -2.04 4.59
CA GLU A 87 16.68 -2.11 3.36
C GLU A 87 15.87 -1.82 2.09
N LEU A 88 14.54 -1.67 2.20
CA LEU A 88 13.58 -1.46 1.11
C LEU A 88 12.86 -0.09 1.20
N LEU A 89 13.46 0.87 1.90
CA LEU A 89 12.96 2.25 2.02
C LEU A 89 13.19 3.05 0.74
#